data_AF-A0A2V8N226-F1
#
_entry.id   AF-A0A2V8N226-F1
#
_cell.length_a   1.000
_cell.length_b   1.000
_cell.length_c   1.000
_cell.angle_alpha   90.00
_cell.angle_beta   90.00
_cell.angle_gamma   90.00
#
_symmetry.space_group_name_H-M   'P 1'
#
loop_
_entity.id
_entity.type
_entity.pdbx_description
1 polymer ?
#
loop_
_entity_poly.entity_id
_entity_poly.type
_entity_poly.pdbx_seq_one_letter_code
_entity_poly.pdbx_strand_id
1 'polypeptide(L)' 'INSPTTGGEAHIPFGGIKGTGIGDREQGSTALDFYTELKVVYVDYTGAKREGNLY' A
#
# COMPACT_ATOMS: atom_id res chain seq x y z
N ILE A 1 -0.10 -20.49 -13.89
CA ILE A 1 -0.31 -21.96 -13.80
C ILE A 1 0.21 -22.57 -15.10
N ASN A 2 0.88 -23.73 -15.07
CA ASN A 2 1.51 -24.37 -16.24
C ASN A 2 2.55 -23.47 -16.94
N SER A 3 3.31 -22.70 -16.15
CA SER A 3 4.40 -21.85 -16.60
C SER A 3 5.64 -22.14 -15.74
N PRO A 4 6.87 -22.04 -16.27
CA PRO A 4 8.10 -22.16 -15.47
C PRO A 4 8.14 -21.13 -14.34
N THR A 5 8.98 -21.41 -13.32
CA THR A 5 9.15 -20.54 -12.15
C THR A 5 9.70 -19.16 -12.49
N THR A 6 10.49 -19.08 -13.55
CA THR A 6 11.13 -17.84 -14.00
C THR A 6 10.14 -17.07 -14.86
N GLY A 7 9.51 -16.05 -14.27
CA GLY A 7 8.50 -15.25 -14.94
C GLY A 7 7.62 -14.51 -13.93
N GLY A 8 8.16 -13.45 -13.33
CA GLY A 8 7.36 -12.46 -12.63
C GLY A 8 7.02 -11.35 -13.61
N GLU A 9 5.75 -11.21 -13.96
CA GLU A 9 5.29 -10.08 -14.76
C GLU A 9 5.42 -8.80 -13.92
N ALA A 10 5.98 -7.73 -14.47
CA ALA A 10 6.33 -6.53 -13.68
C ALA A 10 5.12 -5.81 -13.02
N HIS A 11 3.91 -6.14 -13.46
CA HIS A 11 2.68 -5.52 -12.96
C HIS A 11 2.05 -6.27 -11.77
N ILE A 12 2.52 -7.48 -11.44
CA ILE A 12 2.03 -8.25 -10.29
C ILE A 12 3.02 -8.21 -9.12
N PRO A 13 2.54 -8.40 -7.88
CA PRO A 13 3.42 -8.43 -6.72
C PRO A 13 4.41 -9.60 -6.76
N PHE A 14 5.68 -9.32 -6.47
CA PHE A 14 6.77 -10.29 -6.36
C PHE A 14 7.25 -10.41 -4.92
N GLY A 15 7.55 -11.63 -4.47
CA GLY A 15 8.16 -11.88 -3.16
C GLY A 15 7.88 -13.28 -2.62
N GLY A 16 8.70 -13.71 -1.67
CA GLY A 16 8.60 -15.02 -1.02
C GLY A 16 7.73 -15.02 0.25
N ILE A 17 7.68 -16.17 0.92
CA ILE A 17 7.13 -16.33 2.28
C ILE A 17 8.08 -17.23 3.08
N LYS A 18 7.97 -17.23 4.42
CA LYS A 18 8.83 -18.02 5.33
C LYS A 18 10.29 -17.56 5.27
N GLY A 19 11.25 -18.47 5.03
CA GLY A 19 12.67 -18.14 4.99
C GLY A 19 13.09 -17.22 3.83
N THR A 20 12.20 -16.93 2.88
CA THR A 20 12.47 -16.07 1.72
C THR A 20 11.66 -14.77 1.70
N GLY A 21 10.99 -14.41 2.80
CA GLY A 21 10.24 -13.14 2.88
C GLY A 21 9.91 -12.72 4.30
N ILE A 22 9.98 -11.41 4.58
CA ILE A 22 9.71 -10.82 5.91
C ILE A 22 8.44 -9.94 5.96
N GLY A 23 7.67 -9.88 4.87
CA GLY A 23 6.46 -9.05 4.83
C GLY A 23 6.14 -8.60 3.41
N ASP A 24 6.47 -7.34 3.14
CA ASP A 24 6.09 -6.61 1.93
C ASP A 24 6.49 -7.29 0.63
N ARG A 25 5.85 -6.82 -0.46
CA ARG A 25 6.07 -7.30 -1.81
C ARG A 25 6.67 -6.20 -2.66
N GLU A 26 7.49 -6.61 -3.61
CA GLU A 26 8.04 -5.74 -4.64
C GLU A 26 7.12 -5.74 -5.87
N GLN A 27 7.29 -4.76 -6.75
CA GLN A 27 6.58 -4.64 -8.04
C GLN A 27 5.05 -4.49 -7.94
N GLY A 28 4.43 -4.18 -9.08
CA GLY A 28 3.00 -3.93 -9.17
C GLY A 28 2.52 -2.77 -8.28
N SER A 29 1.22 -2.76 -7.98
CA SER A 29 0.63 -1.73 -7.11
C SER A 29 1.07 -1.86 -5.65
N THR A 30 1.44 -3.05 -5.19
CA THR A 30 1.87 -3.28 -3.80
C THR A 30 3.19 -2.59 -3.47
N ALA A 31 4.03 -2.27 -4.46
CA ALA A 31 5.22 -1.45 -4.23
C ALA A 31 4.90 -0.05 -3.66
N LEU A 32 3.70 0.48 -3.92
CA LEU A 32 3.27 1.77 -3.35
C LEU A 32 3.23 1.72 -1.83
N ASP A 33 2.82 0.61 -1.24
CA ASP A 33 2.73 0.46 0.22
C ASP A 33 4.11 0.52 0.89
N PHE A 34 5.17 0.14 0.16
CA PHE A 34 6.55 0.22 0.65
C PHE A 34 7.17 1.61 0.49
N TYR A 35 6.91 2.28 -0.64
CA TYR A 35 7.54 3.58 -0.98
C TYR A 35 6.70 4.79 -0.56
N THR A 36 5.47 4.60 -0.10
CA THR A 36 4.56 5.68 0.30
C THR A 36 3.95 5.43 1.67
N GLU A 37 3.52 6.50 2.32
CA GLU A 37 2.78 6.44 3.58
C GLU A 37 1.36 6.97 3.41
N LEU A 38 0.40 6.37 4.13
CA LEU A 38 -0.98 6.83 4.11
C LEU A 38 -1.13 8.11 4.95
N LYS A 39 -1.54 9.20 4.30
CA LYS A 39 -1.89 10.46 4.97
C LYS A 39 -3.38 10.74 4.86
N VAL A 40 -4.05 10.83 6.01
CA VAL A 40 -5.49 11.14 6.09
C VAL A 40 -5.68 12.62 6.42
N VAL A 41 -6.46 13.33 5.61
CA VAL A 41 -6.78 14.76 5.80
C VAL A 41 -8.29 14.95 5.78
N TYR A 42 -8.82 15.60 6.82
CA TYR A 42 -10.23 16.00 6.88
C TYR A 42 -10.35 17.46 6.43
N VAL A 43 -11.13 17.71 5.38
CA VAL A 43 -11.40 19.07 4.89
C VAL A 43 -12.79 19.49 5.34
N ASP A 44 -12.87 20.63 6.03
CA ASP A 44 -14.12 21.24 6.48
C ASP A 44 -14.49 22.42 5.56
N TYR A 45 -15.73 22.44 5.07
CA TYR A 45 -16.27 23.47 4.19
C TYR A 45 -17.36 24.33 4.85
N THR A 46 -17.58 24.17 6.15
CA THR A 46 -18.66 24.88 6.86
C THR A 46 -18.44 26.39 6.96
N GLY A 47 -17.24 26.90 6.67
CA GLY A 47 -16.92 28.34 6.68
C GLY A 47 -17.00 28.99 8.06
N ALA A 48 -17.21 28.18 9.10
CA ALA A 48 -17.38 28.58 10.49
C ALA A 48 -16.44 27.75 11.38
N LYS A 49 -16.10 28.29 12.54
CA LYS A 49 -15.29 27.57 13.53
C LYS A 49 -16.10 26.35 14.03
N ARG A 50 -15.52 25.15 13.97
CA ARG A 50 -16.07 23.99 14.68
C ARG A 50 -15.99 24.22 16.18
N GLU A 51 -17.14 24.31 16.84
CA GLU A 51 -17.25 24.48 18.31
C GLU A 51 -17.28 23.14 19.07
N GLY A 52 -17.35 22.02 18.36
CA GLY A 52 -17.31 20.69 18.97
C GLY A 52 -15.88 20.20 19.13
N ASN A 53 -15.52 19.77 20.35
CA ASN A 53 -14.34 18.95 20.59
C ASN A 53 -14.57 17.58 19.94
N LEU A 54 -13.86 17.31 18.85
CA LEU A 54 -13.54 15.95 18.49
C LEU A 54 -12.30 15.59 19.30
N TYR A 55 -12.45 14.57 20.14
CA TYR A 55 -11.65 14.14 21.30
C TYR A 55 -12.06 14.76 22.63
#